data_AF-A0A6N4WBF3-F1
#
_entry.id   AF-A0A6N4WBF3-F1
#
_cell.length_a   1.000
_cell.length_b   1.000
_cell.length_c   1.000
_cell.angle_alpha   90.00
_cell.angle_beta   90.00
_cell.angle_gamma   90.00
#
_symmetry.space_group_name_H-M   'P 1'
#
loop_
_entity.id
_entity.type
_entity.pdbx_description
1 polymer ?
#
loop_
_entity_poly.entity_id
_entity_poly.type
_entity_poly.pdbx_seq_one_letter_code
_entity_poly.pdbx_strand_id
1 'polypeptide(L)'
;MPSDPSDPSPAPVAEPEPPALPPGLLDPWPVIVTGAVLWALAAIAAFAVPALESWRPIAVAGLGVGVVGTSIFLWQRTAARRGARGAQTGL
;
A
#
# COMPACT_ATOMS: atom_id res chain seq x y z
N MET A 1 51.92 -33.42 -20.12
CA MET A 1 51.83 -32.25 -19.22
C MET A 1 50.36 -32.01 -18.92
N PRO A 2 49.87 -32.33 -17.70
CA PRO A 2 48.54 -31.91 -17.26
C PRO A 2 48.51 -30.38 -17.16
N SER A 3 47.54 -29.73 -17.77
CA SER A 3 47.33 -28.29 -17.63
C SER A 3 46.80 -27.98 -16.23
N ASP A 4 47.57 -27.20 -15.49
CA ASP A 4 47.22 -26.53 -14.24
C ASP A 4 46.15 -25.43 -14.50
N PRO A 5 45.67 -24.71 -13.47
CA PRO A 5 44.56 -25.02 -12.58
C PRO A 5 43.31 -24.19 -12.94
N SER A 6 42.21 -24.40 -12.21
CA SER A 6 40.96 -23.64 -12.30
C SER A 6 41.18 -22.12 -12.42
N ASP A 7 40.71 -21.51 -13.52
CA ASP A 7 40.52 -20.07 -13.59
C ASP A 7 39.62 -19.65 -12.39
N PRO A 8 40.05 -18.72 -11.52
CA PRO A 8 39.19 -18.22 -10.47
C PRO A 8 38.00 -17.51 -11.13
N SER A 9 36.80 -18.09 -10.98
CA SER A 9 35.55 -17.45 -11.39
C SER A 9 35.51 -16.04 -10.79
N PRO A 10 35.26 -14.98 -11.59
CA PRO A 10 35.25 -13.62 -11.08
C PRO A 10 34.29 -13.51 -9.91
N ALA A 11 34.80 -13.06 -8.76
CA ALA A 11 34.00 -12.87 -7.55
C ALA A 11 32.81 -11.95 -7.88
N PRO A 12 31.58 -12.29 -7.45
CA PRO A 12 30.42 -11.47 -7.72
C PRO A 12 30.65 -10.05 -7.18
N VAL A 13 30.63 -9.07 -8.08
CA VAL A 13 30.72 -7.65 -7.72
C VAL A 13 29.48 -7.33 -6.89
N ALA A 14 29.70 -6.94 -5.63
CA ALA A 14 28.62 -6.59 -4.72
C ALA A 14 27.78 -5.47 -5.35
N GLU A 15 26.53 -5.80 -5.68
CA GLU A 15 25.59 -4.87 -6.29
C GLU A 15 25.26 -3.77 -5.28
N PRO A 16 25.18 -2.48 -5.67
CA PRO A 16 24.95 -1.39 -4.72
C PRO A 16 23.62 -1.60 -4.01
N GLU A 17 23.65 -1.85 -2.71
CA GLU A 17 22.44 -2.01 -1.91
C GLU A 17 21.72 -0.63 -1.84
N PRO A 18 20.46 -0.53 -2.32
CA PRO A 18 19.72 0.72 -2.26
C PRO A 18 19.58 1.15 -0.79
N PRO A 19 19.80 2.43 -0.46
CA PRO A 19 19.62 2.91 0.91
C PRO A 19 18.19 2.61 1.36
N ALA A 20 18.04 2.00 2.54
CA ALA A 20 16.76 1.63 3.09
C ALA A 20 15.85 2.87 3.18
N LEU A 21 14.84 2.93 2.32
CA LEU A 21 13.85 4.00 2.31
C LEU A 21 13.11 4.00 3.66
N PRO A 22 12.92 5.16 4.31
CA PRO A 22 12.26 5.23 5.60
C PRO A 22 10.85 4.65 5.49
N PRO A 23 10.47 3.70 6.36
CA PRO A 23 9.23 2.92 6.23
C PRO A 23 7.97 3.79 6.17
N GLY A 24 7.98 4.95 6.83
CA GLY A 24 6.87 5.90 6.82
C GLY A 24 6.57 6.57 5.47
N LEU A 25 7.51 6.58 4.51
CA LEU A 25 7.27 7.10 3.17
C LEU A 25 6.68 6.03 2.22
N LEU A 26 6.83 4.75 2.57
CA LEU A 26 6.33 3.61 1.80
C LEU A 26 5.04 3.02 2.35
N ASP A 27 4.61 3.43 3.55
CA ASP A 27 3.36 3.00 4.12
C ASP A 27 2.19 3.70 3.42
N PRO A 28 1.31 2.98 2.70
CA PRO A 28 0.13 3.58 2.05
C PRO A 28 -0.94 4.03 3.06
N TRP A 29 -0.75 3.72 4.35
CA TRP A 29 -1.77 3.91 5.38
C TRP A 29 -2.13 5.39 5.63
N PRO A 30 -1.18 6.34 5.72
CA PRO A 30 -1.48 7.75 5.93
C PRO A 30 -2.38 8.33 4.83
N VAL A 31 -2.18 7.92 3.58
CA VAL A 31 -2.97 8.41 2.43
C VAL A 31 -4.43 7.95 2.53
N ILE A 32 -4.65 6.67 2.84
CA ILE A 32 -6.01 6.11 2.96
C ILE A 32 -6.73 6.75 4.16
N VAL A 33 -6.06 6.89 5.31
CA VAL A 33 -6.66 7.57 6.49
C VAL A 33 -7.02 9.01 6.13
N THR A 34 -6.10 9.74 5.49
CA THR A 34 -6.34 11.14 5.10
C THR A 34 -7.54 11.26 4.16
N GLY A 35 -7.62 10.41 3.14
CA GLY A 35 -8.75 10.38 2.21
C GLY A 35 -10.07 10.04 2.90
N ALA A 36 -10.08 9.05 3.80
CA ALA A 36 -11.26 8.66 4.55
C ALA A 36 -11.76 9.79 5.48
N VAL A 37 -10.83 10.45 6.19
CA VAL A 37 -11.15 11.59 7.06
C VAL A 37 -11.69 12.76 6.24
N LEU A 38 -11.07 13.11 5.12
CA LEU A 38 -11.54 14.19 4.25
C LEU A 38 -12.96 13.93 3.74
N TRP A 39 -13.27 12.71 3.28
CA TRP A 39 -14.61 12.36 2.84
C TRP A 39 -15.64 12.32 3.97
N ALA A 40 -15.25 11.86 5.16
CA ALA A 40 -16.12 11.91 6.33
C ALA A 40 -16.46 13.36 6.71
N LEU A 41 -15.47 14.26 6.71
CA LEU A 41 -15.68 15.68 6.97
C LEU A 41 -16.56 16.34 5.91
N ALA A 42 -16.35 16.02 4.63
CA ALA A 42 -17.20 16.53 3.54
C ALA A 42 -18.65 16.05 3.69
N ALA A 43 -18.87 14.79 4.07
CA ALA A 43 -20.21 14.27 4.38
C ALA A 43 -20.83 15.02 5.55
N ILE A 44 -20.13 15.15 6.68
CA ILE A 44 -20.63 15.90 7.84
C ILE A 44 -21.01 17.34 7.43
N ALA A 45 -20.16 18.02 6.68
CA ALA A 45 -20.43 19.38 6.20
C ALA A 45 -21.67 19.45 5.31
N ALA A 46 -21.87 18.49 4.39
CA ALA A 46 -23.00 18.46 3.47
C ALA A 46 -24.36 18.24 4.17
N PHE A 47 -24.38 17.62 5.35
CA PHE A 47 -25.60 17.43 6.15
C PHE A 47 -25.77 18.50 7.25
N ALA A 48 -24.68 19.11 7.73
CA ALA A 48 -24.74 20.13 8.79
C ALA A 48 -24.93 21.56 8.26
N VAL A 49 -24.53 21.84 7.01
CA VAL A 49 -24.54 23.19 6.44
C VAL A 49 -25.56 23.27 5.30
N PRO A 50 -26.66 24.04 5.43
CA PRO A 50 -27.69 24.16 4.39
C PRO A 50 -27.14 24.61 3.03
N ALA A 51 -26.12 25.47 3.03
CA ALA A 51 -25.46 25.93 1.80
C ALA A 51 -24.72 24.82 1.02
N LEU A 52 -24.43 23.68 1.66
CA LEU A 52 -23.79 22.52 1.05
C LEU A 52 -24.77 21.38 0.74
N GLU A 53 -26.08 21.63 0.79
CA GLU A 53 -27.08 20.59 0.53
C GLU A 53 -26.93 19.96 -0.88
N SER A 54 -26.59 20.77 -1.88
CA SER A 54 -26.33 20.30 -3.25
C SER A 54 -25.12 19.37 -3.37
N TRP A 55 -24.20 19.40 -2.40
CA TRP A 55 -23.01 18.55 -2.36
C TRP A 55 -23.27 17.17 -1.75
N ARG A 56 -24.45 16.92 -1.16
CA ARG A 56 -24.77 15.62 -0.51
C ARG A 56 -24.54 14.41 -1.43
N PRO A 57 -24.95 14.41 -2.71
CA PRO A 57 -24.70 13.26 -3.60
C PRO A 57 -23.19 13.04 -3.81
N ILE A 58 -22.41 14.11 -3.93
CA ILE A 58 -20.95 14.05 -4.12
C ILE A 58 -20.28 13.52 -2.86
N ALA A 59 -20.68 14.04 -1.70
CA ALA A 59 -20.18 13.63 -0.40
C ALA A 59 -20.45 12.14 -0.12
N VAL A 60 -21.66 11.66 -0.44
CA VAL A 60 -22.03 10.25 -0.32
C VAL A 60 -21.27 9.39 -1.32
N ALA A 61 -21.15 9.83 -2.59
CA ALA A 61 -20.40 9.10 -3.61
C ALA A 61 -18.94 8.92 -3.20
N GLY A 62 -18.30 9.98 -2.72
CA GLY A 62 -16.92 9.91 -2.27
C GLY A 62 -16.70 9.12 -0.99
N LEU A 63 -17.64 9.18 -0.05
CA LEU A 63 -17.63 8.31 1.13
C LEU A 63 -17.77 6.83 0.72
N GLY A 64 -18.65 6.54 -0.25
CA GLY A 64 -18.78 5.22 -0.87
C GLY A 64 -17.48 4.76 -1.54
N VAL A 65 -16.86 5.61 -2.35
CA VAL A 65 -15.56 5.35 -2.99
C VAL A 65 -14.47 5.10 -1.94
N GLY A 66 -14.43 5.89 -0.86
CA GLY A 66 -13.50 5.71 0.26
C GLY A 66 -13.67 4.36 0.96
N VAL A 67 -14.92 3.95 1.23
CA VAL A 67 -15.24 2.64 1.81
C VAL A 67 -14.81 1.50 0.87
N VAL A 68 -15.13 1.61 -0.42
CA VAL A 68 -14.76 0.59 -1.42
C VAL A 68 -13.24 0.48 -1.54
N GLY A 69 -12.53 1.60 -1.72
CA GLY A 69 -11.07 1.63 -1.83
C GLY A 69 -10.37 1.07 -0.60
N THR A 70 -10.82 1.46 0.61
CA THR A 70 -10.28 0.95 1.87
C THR A 70 -10.54 -0.55 2.03
N SER A 71 -11.74 -1.02 1.66
CA SER A 71 -12.09 -2.45 1.72
C SER A 71 -11.21 -3.30 0.80
N ILE A 72 -11.00 -2.86 -0.44
CA ILE A 72 -10.11 -3.52 -1.40
C ILE A 72 -8.68 -3.56 -0.85
N PHE A 73 -8.18 -2.45 -0.32
CA PHE A 73 -6.84 -2.39 0.27
C PHE A 73 -6.68 -3.35 1.46
N LEU A 74 -7.66 -3.41 2.36
CA LEU A 74 -7.65 -4.34 3.48
C LEU A 74 -7.70 -5.80 3.03
N TRP A 75 -8.47 -6.10 1.98
CA TRP A 75 -8.48 -7.42 1.35
C TRP A 75 -7.10 -7.76 0.80
N GLN A 76 -6.50 -6.86 0.00
CA GLN A 76 -5.16 -7.05 -0.57
C GLN A 76 -4.11 -7.26 0.53
N ARG A 77 -4.14 -6.46 1.58
CA ARG A 77 -3.22 -6.59 2.72
C ARG A 77 -3.39 -7.91 3.46
N THR A 78 -4.63 -8.36 3.63
CA THR A 78 -4.93 -9.64 4.27
C THR A 78 -4.51 -10.82 3.38
N ALA A 79 -4.73 -10.72 2.07
CA ALA A 79 -4.28 -11.70 1.09
C ALA A 79 -2.74 -11.79 1.03
N ALA A 80 -2.03 -10.66 1.02
CA ALA A 80 -0.57 -10.62 1.07
C ALA A 80 -0.02 -11.29 2.34
N ARG A 81 -0.61 -11.00 3.51
CA ARG A 81 -0.24 -11.67 4.78
C ARG A 81 -0.56 -13.17 4.78
N ARG A 82 -1.66 -13.59 4.13
CA ARG A 82 -2.03 -15.01 3.99
C ARG A 82 -1.11 -15.73 3.00
N GLY A 83 -0.75 -15.12 1.89
CA GLY A 83 0.21 -15.65 0.91
C GLY A 83 1.61 -15.80 1.50
N ALA A 84 2.04 -14.86 2.32
CA ALA A 84 3.31 -14.96 3.06
C ALA A 84 3.33 -16.17 4.02
N ARG A 85 2.19 -16.52 4.64
CA ARG A 85 2.08 -17.73 5.46
C ARG A 85 1.95 -19.01 4.62
N GLY A 86 1.25 -18.96 3.49
CA GLY A 86 1.10 -20.09 2.57
C GLY A 86 2.41 -20.57 1.95
N ALA A 87 3.38 -19.68 1.75
CA ALA A 87 4.73 -20.05 1.32
C ALA A 87 5.57 -20.73 2.43
N GLN A 88 5.19 -20.56 3.71
CA GLN A 88 5.86 -21.20 4.85
C GLN A 88 5.23 -22.54 5.24
N THR A 89 4.00 -22.84 4.80
CA THR A 89 3.36 -24.15 4.99
C THR A 89 3.68 -25.17 3.90
N GLY A 90 4.56 -24.82 2.96
CA GLY A 90 5.15 -25.75 1.99
C GLY A 90 6.50 -26.30 2.48
N LEU A 91 6.49 -27.02 3.59
CA LEU A 91 7.52 -28.00 3.98
C LEU A 91 6.81 -29.33 4.22
#